data_AF-A0A1B6MF34-F1
#
_entry.id   AF-A0A1B6MF34-F1
#
_cell.length_a   1.000
_cell.length_b   1.000
_cell.length_c   1.000
_cell.angle_alpha   90.00
_cell.angle_beta   90.00
_cell.angle_gamma   90.00
#
_symmetry.space_group_name_H-M   'P 1'
#
loop_
_entity.id
_entity.type
_entity.pdbx_description
1 polymer ?
#
loop_
_entity_poly.entity_id
_entity_poly.type
_entity_poly.pdbx_seq_one_letter_code
_entity_poly.pdbx_strand_id
1 'polypeptide(L)'
;FSESSALFPSVYLRSEDMSELANEQYITSRVDEAIRVSKLSPKRNPTYVYMWSKYQDANRFLTKTDLYNSLAVPRRQGAEGVVVWGATKDVNSKDKCLAMLDYLENYLGPTALRVIQAQPRPQQTNFLSMFGN
;
A
#
# COMPACT_ATOMS: atom_id res chain seq x y z
N PHE A 1 2.13 3.51 -20.76
CA PHE A 1 1.07 3.22 -19.78
C PHE A 1 -0.32 3.68 -20.25
N SER A 2 -0.45 4.26 -21.45
CA SER A 2 -1.76 4.67 -22.03
C SER A 2 -2.72 3.49 -22.25
N GLU A 3 -2.19 2.30 -22.52
CA GLU A 3 -2.98 1.08 -22.71
C GLU A 3 -3.38 0.40 -21.38
N SER A 4 -2.88 0.89 -20.24
CA SER A 4 -3.26 0.37 -18.93
C SER A 4 -4.53 1.04 -18.45
N SER A 5 -5.45 0.28 -17.85
CA SER A 5 -6.64 0.83 -17.19
C SER A 5 -6.42 1.16 -15.70
N ALA A 6 -5.31 0.68 -15.12
CA ALA A 6 -4.86 0.94 -13.76
C ALA A 6 -3.37 0.61 -13.62
N LEU A 7 -2.73 1.10 -12.56
CA LEU A 7 -1.35 0.77 -12.19
C LEU A 7 -1.31 -0.02 -10.88
N PHE A 8 -0.43 -1.01 -10.80
CA PHE A 8 -0.34 -1.94 -9.67
C PHE A 8 1.10 -2.08 -9.15
N PRO A 9 1.70 -1.02 -8.57
CA PRO A 9 3.04 -1.14 -8.00
C PRO A 9 3.00 -2.09 -6.79
N SER A 10 3.92 -3.05 -6.74
CA SER A 10 4.18 -3.83 -5.53
C SER A 10 4.96 -2.98 -4.52
N VAL A 11 4.75 -3.17 -3.24
CA VAL A 11 5.56 -2.57 -2.15
C VAL A 11 5.93 -3.61 -1.10
N TYR A 12 6.13 -4.86 -1.53
CA TYR A 12 6.49 -5.95 -0.63
C TYR A 12 7.80 -5.63 0.08
N LEU A 13 7.75 -5.59 1.41
CA LEU A 13 8.92 -5.33 2.23
C LEU A 13 9.75 -6.60 2.39
N ARG A 14 11.05 -6.42 2.58
CA ARG A 14 12.00 -7.47 2.94
C ARG A 14 12.44 -7.30 4.39
N SER A 15 12.80 -8.40 5.01
CA SER A 15 13.15 -8.51 6.41
C SER A 15 14.59 -8.09 6.70
N GLU A 16 15.45 -8.13 5.69
CA GLU A 16 16.87 -7.75 5.77
C GLU A 16 17.06 -6.24 5.96
N ASP A 17 17.80 -5.88 7.02
CA ASP A 17 18.59 -4.66 7.31
C ASP A 17 18.03 -3.26 7.00
N MET A 18 16.74 -3.13 6.71
CA MET A 18 16.09 -1.82 6.59
C MET A 18 15.40 -1.42 7.90
N SER A 19 15.71 -0.22 8.37
CA SER A 19 14.95 0.43 9.43
C SER A 19 13.51 0.69 8.97
N GLU A 20 12.59 0.87 9.92
CA GLU A 20 11.19 1.22 9.60
C GLU A 20 11.09 2.52 8.76
N LEU A 21 12.02 3.46 8.97
CA LEU A 21 12.14 4.67 8.14
C LEU A 21 12.56 4.37 6.71
N ALA A 22 13.54 3.47 6.52
CA ALA A 22 13.97 3.05 5.20
C ALA A 22 12.86 2.29 4.45
N ASN A 23 12.09 1.46 5.17
CA ASN A 23 10.90 0.80 4.62
C ASN A 23 9.83 1.82 4.19
N GLU A 24 9.56 2.84 5.00
CA GLU A 24 8.63 3.91 4.63
C GLU A 24 9.08 4.66 3.37
N GLN A 25 10.36 5.00 3.29
CA GLN A 25 10.95 5.67 2.12
C GLN A 25 10.86 4.78 0.88
N TYR A 26 11.16 3.49 1.01
CA TYR A 26 11.00 2.52 -0.06
C TYR A 26 9.57 2.48 -0.61
N ILE A 27 8.57 2.37 0.28
CA ILE A 27 7.15 2.41 -0.11
C ILE A 27 6.85 3.73 -0.82
N THR A 28 7.28 4.84 -0.22
CA THR A 28 7.06 6.20 -0.76
C THR A 28 7.59 6.32 -2.18
N SER A 29 8.85 5.97 -2.43
CA SER A 29 9.46 6.07 -3.75
C SER A 29 8.75 5.24 -4.82
N ARG A 30 8.29 4.02 -4.49
CA ARG A 30 7.56 3.18 -5.45
C ARG A 30 6.17 3.71 -5.76
N VAL A 31 5.47 4.25 -4.76
CA VAL A 31 4.15 4.84 -4.96
C VAL A 31 4.25 6.15 -5.73
N ASP A 32 5.19 7.03 -5.37
CA ASP A 32 5.41 8.30 -6.05
C ASP A 32 5.72 8.11 -7.53
N GLU A 33 6.53 7.11 -7.86
CA GLU A 33 6.81 6.77 -9.25
C GLU A 33 5.56 6.28 -10.00
N ALA A 34 4.74 5.43 -9.38
CA ALA A 34 3.49 5.00 -9.99
C ALA A 34 2.51 6.17 -10.19
N ILE A 35 2.45 7.09 -9.23
CA ILE A 35 1.62 8.30 -9.33
C ILE A 35 2.15 9.24 -10.42
N ARG A 36 3.48 9.43 -10.52
CA ARG A 36 4.10 10.19 -11.61
C ARG A 36 3.74 9.61 -12.97
N VAL A 37 3.88 8.29 -13.13
CA VAL A 37 3.54 7.57 -14.36
C VAL A 37 2.04 7.63 -14.67
N SER A 38 1.16 7.57 -13.65
CA SER A 38 -0.29 7.64 -13.83
C SER A 38 -0.74 8.90 -14.56
N LYS A 39 -0.03 10.02 -14.33
CA LYS A 39 -0.31 11.34 -14.90
C LYS A 39 0.13 11.48 -16.36
N LEU A 40 0.92 10.54 -16.88
CA LEU A 40 1.35 10.52 -18.29
C LEU A 40 0.28 9.99 -19.24
N SER A 41 -0.79 9.39 -18.71
CA SER A 41 -1.90 8.90 -19.53
C SER A 41 -2.94 10.02 -19.75
N PRO A 42 -3.62 10.08 -20.91
CA PRO A 42 -4.59 11.15 -21.22
C PRO A 42 -5.68 11.30 -20.15
N LYS A 43 -6.07 10.19 -19.54
CA LYS A 43 -6.78 10.14 -18.26
C LYS A 43 -5.82 9.57 -17.22
N ARG A 44 -5.77 10.16 -16.03
CA ARG A 44 -4.96 9.62 -14.93
C ARG A 44 -5.43 8.20 -14.62
N ASN A 45 -4.55 7.22 -14.79
CA ASN A 45 -4.87 5.84 -14.43
C ASN A 45 -4.94 5.70 -12.90
N PRO A 46 -5.97 5.03 -12.35
CA PRO A 46 -6.01 4.75 -10.93
C PRO A 46 -4.87 3.81 -10.53
N THR A 47 -4.26 4.06 -9.39
CA THR A 47 -3.15 3.29 -8.82
C THR A 47 -3.65 2.49 -7.62
N TYR A 48 -3.50 1.16 -7.67
CA TYR A 48 -3.81 0.26 -6.56
C TYR A 48 -2.55 -0.45 -6.10
N VAL A 49 -2.06 -0.12 -4.91
CA VAL A 49 -0.77 -0.62 -4.43
C VAL A 49 -0.90 -2.06 -3.93
N TYR A 50 -0.04 -2.95 -4.38
CA TYR A 50 0.01 -4.33 -3.90
C TYR A 50 0.91 -4.43 -2.66
N MET A 51 0.34 -4.83 -1.52
CA MET A 51 1.09 -5.15 -0.31
C MET A 51 1.00 -6.64 0.03
N TRP A 52 1.94 -7.14 0.82
CA TRP A 52 1.90 -8.47 1.40
C TRP A 52 1.96 -8.33 2.91
N SER A 53 1.12 -9.07 3.64
CA SER A 53 1.09 -9.02 5.12
C SER A 53 2.34 -9.61 5.78
N LYS A 54 3.25 -10.21 5.00
CA LYS A 54 4.54 -10.76 5.43
C LYS A 54 5.70 -10.12 4.67
N TYR A 55 6.88 -10.18 5.27
CA TYR A 55 8.10 -9.85 4.55
C TYR A 55 8.38 -10.91 3.47
N GLN A 56 8.85 -10.48 2.31
CA GLN A 56 8.92 -11.32 1.10
C GLN A 56 9.91 -12.50 1.24
N ASP A 57 10.96 -12.28 2.01
CA ASP A 57 12.13 -13.11 2.30
C ASP A 57 12.02 -13.85 3.65
N ALA A 58 10.99 -13.58 4.45
CA ALA A 58 10.81 -14.19 5.77
C ALA A 58 9.40 -14.71 5.99
N ASN A 59 9.27 -15.82 6.74
CA ASN A 59 7.95 -16.35 7.12
C ASN A 59 7.38 -15.63 8.37
N ARG A 60 7.47 -14.29 8.43
CA ARG A 60 6.98 -13.47 9.54
C ARG A 60 6.08 -12.33 9.04
N PHE A 61 5.05 -12.01 9.81
CA PHE A 61 4.18 -10.87 9.52
C PHE A 61 4.91 -9.53 9.66
N LEU A 62 4.42 -8.50 8.98
CA LEU A 62 4.91 -7.13 9.12
C LEU A 62 4.76 -6.63 10.57
N THR A 63 5.72 -5.82 11.04
CA THR A 63 5.57 -5.10 12.31
C THR A 63 4.37 -4.15 12.25
N LYS A 64 3.92 -3.65 13.40
CA LYS A 64 2.82 -2.66 13.46
C LYS A 64 3.14 -1.42 12.62
N THR A 65 4.38 -0.93 12.68
CA THR A 65 4.82 0.25 11.92
C THR A 65 4.85 -0.04 10.43
N ASP A 66 5.46 -1.14 10.01
CA ASP A 66 5.56 -1.49 8.58
C ASP A 66 4.18 -1.80 7.97
N LEU A 67 3.28 -2.43 8.73
CA LEU A 67 1.89 -2.64 8.33
C LEU A 67 1.16 -1.30 8.16
N TYR A 68 1.31 -0.39 9.13
CA TYR A 68 0.71 0.94 9.04
C TYR A 68 1.24 1.71 7.83
N ASN A 69 2.55 1.75 7.62
CA ASN A 69 3.16 2.45 6.50
C ASN A 69 2.77 1.85 5.14
N SER A 70 2.66 0.52 5.04
CA SER A 70 2.18 -0.17 3.84
C SER A 70 0.75 0.19 3.43
N LEU A 71 -0.06 0.69 4.37
CA LEU A 71 -1.44 1.14 4.13
C LEU A 71 -1.55 2.67 4.01
N ALA A 72 -0.87 3.40 4.91
CA ALA A 72 -0.99 4.84 5.05
C ALA A 72 -0.23 5.61 3.96
N VAL A 73 0.98 5.14 3.58
CA VAL A 73 1.80 5.80 2.56
C VAL A 73 1.08 5.82 1.20
N PRO A 74 0.53 4.70 0.67
CA PRO A 74 -0.27 4.73 -0.55
C PRO A 74 -1.37 5.78 -0.54
N ARG A 75 -2.14 5.85 0.55
CA ARG A 75 -3.22 6.83 0.72
C ARG A 75 -2.70 8.27 0.69
N ARG A 76 -1.62 8.54 1.44
CA ARG A 76 -1.00 9.86 1.54
C ARG A 76 -0.47 10.35 0.20
N GLN A 77 0.07 9.45 -0.63
CA GLN A 77 0.59 9.77 -1.97
C GLN A 77 -0.48 9.78 -3.07
N GLY A 78 -1.75 9.52 -2.72
CA GLY A 78 -2.88 9.67 -3.64
C GLY A 78 -3.19 8.43 -4.47
N ALA A 79 -2.77 7.24 -4.03
CA ALA A 79 -3.26 5.98 -4.58
C ALA A 79 -4.76 5.78 -4.28
N GLU A 80 -5.46 5.11 -5.19
CA GLU A 80 -6.90 4.84 -5.11
C GLU A 80 -7.23 3.77 -4.07
N GLY A 81 -6.30 2.86 -3.81
CA GLY A 81 -6.45 1.82 -2.80
C GLY A 81 -5.23 0.93 -2.66
N VAL A 82 -5.38 -0.08 -1.81
CA VAL A 82 -4.36 -1.10 -1.54
C VAL A 82 -5.00 -2.47 -1.76
N VAL A 83 -4.29 -3.35 -2.46
CA VAL A 83 -4.62 -4.76 -2.61
C VAL A 83 -3.74 -5.55 -1.64
N VAL A 84 -4.37 -6.19 -0.65
CA VAL A 84 -3.69 -7.11 0.26
C VAL A 84 -3.57 -8.46 -0.44
N TRP A 85 -2.34 -8.82 -0.81
CA TRP A 85 -2.02 -10.09 -1.44
C TRP A 85 -1.55 -11.13 -0.43
N GLY A 86 -1.73 -12.41 -0.74
CA GLY A 86 -1.21 -13.53 0.03
C GLY A 86 -0.85 -14.71 -0.88
N ALA A 87 0.23 -15.42 -0.53
CA ALA A 87 0.63 -16.61 -1.25
C ALA A 87 -0.15 -17.84 -0.75
N THR A 88 -0.39 -18.84 -1.59
CA THR A 88 -1.01 -20.11 -1.16
C THR A 88 -0.25 -20.74 0.03
N LYS A 89 1.09 -20.62 0.06
CA LYS A 89 1.93 -21.11 1.17
C LYS A 89 1.69 -20.42 2.51
N ASP A 90 1.01 -19.27 2.53
CA ASP A 90 0.68 -18.54 3.75
C ASP A 90 -0.55 -19.08 4.47
N VAL A 91 -1.36 -19.90 3.79
CA VAL A 91 -2.64 -20.45 4.28
C VAL A 91 -2.82 -21.93 3.89
N ASN A 92 -1.71 -22.68 3.75
CA ASN A 92 -1.74 -24.09 3.34
C ASN A 92 -1.77 -25.10 4.50
N SER A 93 -2.02 -24.64 5.72
CA SER A 93 -2.25 -25.51 6.89
C SER A 93 -3.20 -24.82 7.87
N LYS A 94 -3.85 -25.59 8.74
CA LYS A 94 -4.76 -25.07 9.77
C LYS A 94 -4.07 -24.02 10.64
N ASP A 95 -2.87 -24.29 11.13
CA ASP A 95 -2.13 -23.38 12.00
C ASP A 95 -1.80 -22.06 11.32
N LYS A 96 -1.46 -22.10 10.02
CA LYS A 96 -1.19 -20.90 9.22
C LYS A 96 -2.46 -20.09 8.97
N CYS A 97 -3.59 -20.75 8.71
CA CYS A 97 -4.88 -20.08 8.60
C CYS A 97 -5.26 -19.39 9.91
N LEU A 98 -5.09 -20.07 11.06
CA LEU A 98 -5.37 -19.50 12.37
C LEU A 98 -4.43 -18.33 12.70
N ALA A 99 -3.14 -18.43 12.35
CA ALA A 99 -2.20 -17.33 12.52
C ALA A 99 -2.54 -16.11 11.64
N MET A 100 -3.01 -16.33 10.40
CA MET A 100 -3.49 -15.25 9.54
C MET A 100 -4.79 -14.63 10.07
N LEU A 101 -5.71 -15.43 10.60
CA LEU A 101 -6.93 -14.95 11.24
C LEU A 101 -6.61 -14.07 12.44
N ASP A 102 -5.73 -14.53 13.32
CA ASP A 102 -5.24 -13.75 14.47
C ASP A 102 -4.59 -12.43 14.01
N TYR A 103 -3.73 -12.47 12.99
CA TYR A 103 -3.12 -11.26 12.44
C TYR A 103 -4.16 -10.30 11.84
N LEU A 104 -5.18 -10.83 11.17
CA LEU A 104 -6.26 -10.04 10.60
C LEU A 104 -7.06 -9.31 11.68
N GLU A 105 -7.52 -10.03 12.69
CA GLU A 105 -8.39 -9.50 13.75
C GLU A 105 -7.65 -8.52 14.67
N ASN A 106 -6.39 -8.82 15.00
CA ASN A 106 -5.64 -8.05 16.00
C ASN A 106 -4.75 -6.96 15.41
N TYR A 107 -4.40 -7.00 14.12
CA TYR A 107 -3.43 -6.07 13.52
C TYR A 107 -3.92 -5.46 12.21
N LEU A 108 -4.10 -6.26 11.15
CA LEU A 108 -4.37 -5.74 9.80
C LEU A 108 -5.72 -5.01 9.73
N GLY A 109 -6.79 -5.63 10.24
CA GLY A 109 -8.14 -5.07 10.24
C GLY A 109 -8.22 -3.72 10.99
N PRO A 110 -7.84 -3.67 12.27
CA PRO A 110 -7.83 -2.42 13.05
C PRO A 110 -6.94 -1.33 12.43
N THR A 111 -5.78 -1.70 11.86
CA THR A 111 -4.89 -0.74 11.20
C THR A 111 -5.51 -0.17 9.93
N ALA A 112 -6.14 -1.01 9.10
CA ALA A 112 -6.84 -0.57 7.90
C ALA A 112 -7.98 0.41 8.24
N LEU A 113 -8.79 0.08 9.25
CA LEU A 113 -9.86 0.98 9.73
C LEU A 113 -9.30 2.32 10.17
N ARG A 114 -8.22 2.32 10.96
CA ARG A 114 -7.54 3.56 11.40
C ARG A 114 -7.08 4.40 10.22
N VAL A 115 -6.45 3.80 9.21
CA VAL A 115 -5.98 4.53 8.02
C VAL A 115 -7.13 5.12 7.20
N ILE A 116 -8.24 4.37 7.06
CA ILE A 116 -9.43 4.83 6.34
C ILE A 116 -10.08 6.02 7.06
N GLN A 117 -10.15 5.97 8.39
CA GLN A 117 -10.80 7.00 9.23
C GLN A 117 -9.92 8.24 9.45
N ALA A 118 -8.60 8.08 9.61
CA ALA A 118 -7.72 9.15 10.08
C ALA A 118 -7.32 10.18 9.01
N GLN A 119 -7.56 9.91 7.73
CA GLN A 119 -7.01 10.73 6.65
C GLN A 119 -8.09 11.06 5.64
N PRO A 120 -8.55 12.32 5.51
CA PRO A 120 -9.24 12.75 4.30
C PRO A 120 -8.36 12.41 3.09
N ARG A 121 -8.94 11.88 2.00
CA ARG A 121 -8.18 11.76 0.76
C ARG A 121 -7.72 13.16 0.37
N PRO A 122 -6.43 13.39 0.01
CA PRO A 122 -6.04 14.65 -0.60
C PRO A 122 -6.99 14.93 -1.75
N GLN A 123 -7.75 16.02 -1.67
CA GLN A 123 -8.57 16.43 -2.80
C GLN A 123 -7.61 16.69 -3.96
N GLN A 124 -7.90 16.12 -5.13
CA GLN A 124 -7.19 16.50 -6.34
C GLN A 124 -7.48 17.99 -6.56
N THR A 125 -6.53 18.85 -6.20
CA THR A 125 -6.61 20.27 -6.54
C THR A 125 -6.60 20.33 -8.06
N ASN A 126 -7.72 20.74 -8.65
CA ASN A 126 -7.74 21.14 -10.05
C ASN A 126 -6.71 22.27 -10.19
N PHE A 127 -5.65 22.04 -10.94
CA PHE A 127 -4.63 23.07 -11.20
C PHE A 127 -5.26 24.34 -11.80
N LEU A 128 -6.42 24.20 -12.45
CA LEU A 128 -7.23 25.28 -13.01
C LEU A 128 -8.00 26.10 -11.97
N SER A 129 -8.20 25.62 -10.73
CA SER A 129 -8.89 26.40 -9.69
C SER A 129 -7.96 27.25 -8.82
N MET A 130 -6.64 27.17 -9.02
CA MET A 130 -5.67 28.05 -8.36
C MET A 130 -5.33 29.32 -9.17
N PHE A 131 -5.78 29.41 -10.43
CA PHE A 131 -5.45 30.51 -11.35
C PHE A 131 -6.68 31.10 -12.07
N GLY A 132 -7.76 31.39 -11.34
CA GLY A 132 -8.85 32.26 -11.83
C GLY A 132 -9.74 32.72 -10.67
N ASN A 133 -10.15 33.98 -10.52
CA ASN A 133 -10.11 35.15 -11.42
C ASN A 133 -8.90 36.08 -11.21
#